data_AF-A0A6C1QS88-F1
#
_entry.id   AF-A0A6C1QS88-F1
#
_cell.length_a   1.000
_cell.length_b   1.000
_cell.length_c   1.000
_cell.angle_alpha   90.00
_cell.angle_beta   90.00
_cell.angle_gamma   90.00
#
_symmetry.space_group_name_H-M   'P 1'
#
loop_
_entity.id
_entity.type
_entity.pdbx_description
1 polymer ?
#
loop_
_entity_poly.entity_id
_entity_poly.type
_entity_poly.pdbx_seq_one_letter_code
_entity_poly.pdbx_strand_id
1 'polypeptide(L)'
;MSEQEKPTPDPLDHKVIIMHGFTFEEINRVMKVVKQQFDAPRDLVFAKTTDTSLTMVLKDLIEDMCEDHEYLKRNPPAIAKGRSPSPPGATDAGEESVAPN
;
A
#
# COMPACT_ATOMS: atom_id res chain seq x y z
N MET A 1 -7.08 24.88 -23.06
CA MET A 1 -6.56 23.83 -22.15
C MET A 1 -7.56 23.74 -21.03
N SER A 2 -8.37 22.68 -21.02
CA SER A 2 -9.34 22.44 -19.96
C SER A 2 -8.81 21.25 -19.19
N GLU A 3 -8.12 21.52 -18.09
CA GLU A 3 -7.77 20.51 -17.12
C GLU A 3 -9.09 19.93 -16.61
N GLN A 4 -9.40 18.72 -17.05
CA GLN A 4 -10.48 17.92 -16.47
C GLN A 4 -10.06 17.60 -15.04
N GLU A 5 -10.58 18.34 -14.05
CA GLU A 5 -10.72 17.82 -12.69
C GLU A 5 -11.53 16.54 -12.80
N LYS A 6 -10.85 15.38 -12.73
CA LYS A 6 -11.54 14.12 -12.50
C LYS A 6 -12.25 14.28 -11.15
N PRO A 7 -13.56 14.01 -11.04
CA PRO A 7 -14.22 14.01 -9.74
C PRO A 7 -13.47 13.01 -8.87
N THR A 8 -12.86 13.50 -7.79
CA THR A 8 -12.28 12.64 -6.78
C THR A 8 -13.44 11.78 -6.27
N PRO A 9 -13.36 10.45 -6.37
CA PRO A 9 -14.42 9.59 -5.86
C PRO A 9 -14.65 9.92 -4.38
N ASP A 10 -15.91 10.02 -3.97
CA ASP A 10 -16.23 10.26 -2.56
C ASP A 10 -15.61 9.11 -1.75
N PRO A 11 -14.90 9.37 -0.63
CA PRO A 11 -14.26 8.32 0.17
C PRO A 11 -15.24 7.21 0.60
N LEU A 12 -16.53 7.55 0.70
CA LEU A 12 -17.60 6.64 1.08
C LEU A 12 -18.05 5.67 -0.04
N ASP A 13 -17.59 5.85 -1.28
CA ASP A 13 -17.89 4.93 -2.38
C ASP A 13 -17.02 3.66 -2.34
N HIS A 14 -15.95 3.67 -1.55
CA HIS A 14 -15.09 2.52 -1.37
C HIS A 14 -15.73 1.45 -0.48
N LYS A 15 -15.55 0.18 -0.87
CA LYS A 15 -15.96 -0.96 -0.04
C LYS A 15 -14.90 -1.20 1.04
N VAL A 16 -15.21 -0.84 2.28
CA VAL A 16 -14.27 -0.96 3.40
C VAL A 16 -14.61 -2.15 4.30
N ILE A 17 -13.58 -2.91 4.69
CA ILE A 17 -13.67 -4.00 5.65
C ILE A 17 -12.70 -3.70 6.80
N ILE A 18 -13.28 -3.50 7.98
CA ILE A 18 -12.57 -3.17 9.21
C ILE A 18 -12.46 -4.42 10.09
N MET A 19 -11.24 -4.78 10.49
CA MET A 19 -10.94 -5.96 11.29
C MET A 19 -10.31 -5.56 12.64
N HIS A 20 -10.94 -5.94 13.74
CA HIS A 20 -10.45 -5.68 15.10
C HIS A 20 -10.02 -6.96 15.82
N GLY A 21 -8.86 -6.94 16.47
CA GLY A 21 -8.36 -8.08 17.27
C GLY A 21 -7.76 -9.24 16.47
N PHE A 22 -7.72 -9.17 15.13
CA PHE A 22 -7.18 -10.24 14.29
C PHE A 22 -5.65 -10.29 14.28
N THR A 23 -5.11 -11.50 14.26
CA THR A 23 -3.70 -11.77 13.96
C THR A 23 -3.41 -11.59 12.47
N PHE A 24 -2.14 -11.43 12.11
CA PHE A 24 -1.73 -11.29 10.71
C PHE A 24 -2.12 -12.52 9.85
N GLU A 25 -2.03 -13.73 10.41
CA GLU A 25 -2.43 -14.94 9.69
C GLU A 25 -3.93 -14.97 9.41
N GLU A 26 -4.75 -14.59 10.39
CA GLU A 26 -6.21 -14.56 10.23
C GLU A 26 -6.62 -13.48 9.24
N ILE A 27 -6.00 -12.30 9.29
CA ILE A 27 -6.22 -11.23 8.29
C ILE A 27 -5.95 -11.76 6.88
N ASN A 28 -4.82 -12.43 6.67
CA ASN A 28 -4.49 -13.00 5.35
C ASN A 28 -5.50 -14.07 4.91
N ARG A 29 -6.01 -14.89 5.83
CA ARG A 29 -7.06 -15.88 5.52
C ARG A 29 -8.36 -15.18 5.11
N VAL A 30 -8.82 -14.19 5.87
CA VAL A 30 -10.02 -13.40 5.57
C VAL A 30 -9.87 -12.70 4.22
N MET A 31 -8.76 -12.00 3.99
CA MET A 31 -8.51 -11.31 2.71
C MET A 31 -8.56 -12.27 1.52
N LYS A 32 -8.02 -13.49 1.63
CA LYS A 32 -8.07 -14.49 0.56
C LYS A 32 -9.51 -14.90 0.23
N VAL A 33 -10.31 -15.22 1.24
CA VAL A 33 -11.71 -15.66 1.05
C VAL A 33 -12.56 -14.54 0.50
N VAL A 34 -12.45 -13.35 1.08
CA VAL A 34 -13.23 -12.18 0.65
C VAL A 34 -12.89 -11.82 -0.79
N LYS A 35 -11.61 -11.72 -1.15
CA LYS A 35 -11.19 -11.34 -2.52
C LYS A 35 -11.71 -12.31 -3.60
N GLN A 36 -12.04 -13.55 -3.27
CA GLN A 36 -12.63 -14.51 -4.21
C GLN A 36 -14.10 -14.24 -4.51
N GLN A 37 -14.78 -13.43 -3.69
CA GLN A 37 -16.21 -13.12 -3.83
C GLN A 37 -16.49 -11.83 -4.62
N PHE A 38 -15.46 -11.11 -5.07
CA PHE A 38 -15.60 -9.82 -5.75
C PHE A 38 -14.81 -9.81 -7.06
N ASP A 39 -15.42 -9.25 -8.11
CA ASP A 39 -14.79 -9.13 -9.44
C ASP A 39 -13.61 -8.15 -9.46
N ALA A 40 -13.66 -7.13 -8.60
CA ALA A 40 -12.64 -6.09 -8.47
C ALA A 40 -12.02 -6.08 -7.06
N PRO A 41 -11.19 -7.08 -6.71
CA PRO A 41 -10.64 -7.22 -5.36
C PRO A 41 -9.63 -6.12 -4.98
N ARG A 42 -9.22 -5.29 -5.95
CA ARG A 42 -8.33 -4.13 -5.74
C ARG A 42 -9.07 -2.88 -5.25
N ASP A 43 -10.39 -2.87 -5.35
CA ASP A 43 -11.21 -1.75 -4.91
C ASP A 43 -11.77 -1.96 -3.49
N LEU A 44 -11.43 -3.10 -2.87
CA LEU A 44 -11.69 -3.38 -1.47
C LEU A 44 -10.59 -2.79 -0.59
N VAL A 45 -10.99 -1.95 0.36
CA VAL A 45 -10.11 -1.43 1.41
C VAL A 45 -10.16 -2.40 2.59
N PHE A 46 -9.02 -2.99 2.94
CA PHE A 46 -8.90 -3.83 4.13
C PHE A 46 -8.08 -3.09 5.16
N ALA A 47 -8.62 -2.98 6.36
CA ALA A 47 -7.93 -2.26 7.41
C ALA A 47 -8.07 -2.96 8.76
N LYS A 48 -6.99 -2.88 9.54
CA LYS A 48 -6.94 -3.38 10.90
C LYS A 48 -7.04 -2.20 11.85
N THR A 49 -7.97 -2.26 12.80
CA THR A 49 -8.06 -1.23 13.84
C THR A 49 -6.85 -1.29 14.77
N THR A 50 -6.35 -0.13 15.15
CA THR A 50 -5.41 0.14 16.24
C THR A 50 -6.14 0.80 17.42
N ASP A 51 -5.46 0.95 18.56
CA ASP A 51 -6.03 1.63 19.73
C ASP A 51 -6.51 3.05 19.41
N THR A 52 -5.79 3.75 18.52
CA THR A 52 -6.19 5.07 18.02
C THR A 52 -7.49 5.01 17.21
N SER A 53 -7.61 4.06 16.28
CA SER A 53 -8.81 3.99 15.43
C SER A 53 -10.11 3.67 16.20
N LEU A 54 -10.01 3.10 17.41
CA LEU A 54 -11.18 2.79 18.23
C LEU A 54 -11.82 4.02 18.87
N THR A 55 -11.09 5.12 18.99
CA THR A 55 -11.59 6.37 19.58
C THR A 55 -12.09 7.36 18.53
N MET A 56 -11.89 7.06 17.25
CA MET A 56 -12.30 7.89 16.13
C MET A 56 -13.77 7.71 15.79
N VAL A 57 -14.38 8.75 15.21
CA VAL A 57 -15.71 8.64 14.61
C VAL A 57 -15.61 7.74 13.38
N LEU A 58 -16.57 6.83 13.20
CA LEU A 58 -16.54 5.85 12.11
C LEU A 58 -16.40 6.50 10.72
N LYS A 59 -17.00 7.67 10.51
CA LYS A 59 -16.88 8.44 9.26
C LYS A 59 -15.42 8.82 8.99
N ASP A 60 -14.78 9.47 9.95
CA ASP A 60 -13.40 9.94 9.86
C ASP A 60 -12.44 8.75 9.70
N LEU A 61 -12.72 7.63 10.38
CA LEU A 61 -11.95 6.40 10.21
C LEU A 61 -12.04 5.84 8.79
N ILE A 62 -13.23 5.84 8.19
CA ILE A 62 -13.43 5.37 6.81
C ILE A 62 -12.71 6.30 5.82
N GLU A 63 -12.79 7.61 6.03
CA GLU A 63 -12.11 8.62 5.20
C GLU A 63 -10.59 8.41 5.22
N ASP A 64 -9.97 8.35 6.41
CA ASP A 64 -8.53 8.08 6.58
C ASP A 64 -8.10 6.77 5.87
N MET A 65 -8.87 5.70 6.03
CA MET A 65 -8.55 4.40 5.45
C MET A 65 -8.65 4.39 3.91
N CYS A 66 -9.58 5.15 3.34
CA CYS A 66 -9.73 5.25 1.90
C CYS A 66 -8.59 6.08 1.28
N GLU A 67 -8.17 7.14 1.95
CA GLU A 67 -7.01 7.94 1.55
C GLU A 67 -5.73 7.09 1.54
N ASP A 68 -5.49 6.31 2.60
CA ASP A 68 -4.36 5.38 2.70
C ASP A 68 -4.37 4.34 1.56
N HIS A 69 -5.55 3.80 1.23
CA HIS A 69 -5.69 2.83 0.14
C HIS A 69 -5.39 3.44 -1.23
N GLU A 70 -5.90 4.65 -1.49
CA GLU A 70 -5.62 5.39 -2.73
C GLU A 70 -4.13 5.74 -2.85
N TYR A 71 -3.50 6.14 -1.75
CA TYR A 71 -2.06 6.36 -1.70
C TYR A 71 -1.28 5.08 -2.01
N LEU A 72 -1.61 3.96 -1.38
CA LEU A 72 -0.94 2.66 -1.58
C LEU A 72 -1.18 2.09 -2.99
N LYS A 73 -2.32 2.37 -3.60
CA LYS A 73 -2.63 2.01 -5.00
C LYS A 73 -1.71 2.75 -5.98
N ARG A 74 -1.37 4.01 -5.68
CA ARG A 74 -0.44 4.85 -6.46
C ARG A 74 1.02 4.56 -6.14
N ASN A 75 1.33 4.21 -4.89
CA ASN A 75 2.68 3.99 -4.38
C ASN A 75 2.80 2.56 -3.79
N PRO A 76 2.82 1.51 -4.63
CA PRO A 76 2.91 0.15 -4.12
C PRO A 76 4.23 -0.05 -3.36
N PRO A 77 4.21 -0.65 -2.16
CA PRO A 77 5.41 -0.87 -1.36
C PRO A 77 6.44 -1.71 -2.11
N ALA A 78 7.71 -1.32 -2.02
CA ALA A 78 8.84 -1.91 -2.77
C ALA A 78 9.01 -3.43 -2.56
N ILE A 79 8.42 -4.00 -1.51
CA ILE A 79 8.40 -5.45 -1.23
C ILE A 79 7.71 -6.24 -2.36
N ALA A 80 6.83 -5.61 -3.15
CA ALA A 80 6.18 -6.24 -4.30
C ALA A 80 7.08 -6.34 -5.56
N LYS A 81 8.21 -5.62 -5.61
CA LYS A 81 9.23 -5.75 -6.67
C LYS A 81 10.50 -6.31 -6.05
N GLY A 82 10.68 -7.62 -6.15
CA GLY A 82 11.88 -8.30 -5.69
C GLY A 82 13.17 -7.57 -6.09
N ARG A 83 13.85 -6.97 -5.12
CA ARG A 83 15.29 -6.70 -5.11
C ARG A 83 15.72 -6.50 -3.68
N SER A 84 16.65 -7.35 -3.24
CA SER A 84 17.51 -7.10 -2.09
C SER A 84 18.07 -5.67 -2.17
N PRO A 85 18.13 -4.91 -1.07
CA PRO A 85 18.94 -3.71 -1.04
C PRO A 85 20.41 -4.14 -1.13
N SER A 86 21.04 -3.94 -2.29
CA SER A 86 22.50 -3.91 -2.37
C SER A 86 22.98 -2.70 -1.57
N PRO A 87 23.94 -2.86 -0.64
CA PRO A 87 24.45 -1.75 0.16
C PRO A 87 25.15 -0.72 -0.74
N PRO A 88 25.03 0.59 -0.43
CA PRO A 88 25.77 1.62 -1.15
C PRO A 88 27.21 1.63 -0.63
N GLY A 89 28.18 1.27 -1.46
CA GLY A 89 29.60 1.43 -1.07
C GLY A 89 30.63 0.44 -1.60
N ALA A 90 30.42 -0.22 -2.74
CA ALA A 90 31.55 -0.76 -3.51
C ALA A 90 31.94 0.26 -4.57
N THR A 91 32.71 1.26 -4.16
CA THR A 91 33.43 2.15 -5.08
C THR A 91 34.36 1.31 -5.94
N ASP A 92 34.00 1.24 -7.21
CA ASP A 92 34.90 1.35 -8.37
C ASP A 92 36.35 1.69 -7.99
N ALA A 93 37.19 0.67 -7.92
CA ALA A 93 38.63 0.84 -8.08
C ALA A 93 38.96 0.28 -9.46
N GLY A 94 38.76 1.12 -10.47
CA GLY A 94 39.20 0.87 -11.83
C GLY A 94 40.70 0.57 -11.87
N GLU A 95 41.02 -0.49 -12.61
CA GLU A 95 42.35 -0.79 -13.11
C GLU A 95 42.95 0.45 -13.80
N GLU A 96 43.99 1.04 -13.21
CA GLU A 96 44.87 1.94 -13.95
C GLU A 96 46.00 1.09 -14.55
N SER A 97 45.77 0.67 -15.80
CA SER A 97 46.80 0.15 -16.70
C SER A 97 47.44 1.34 -17.44
N VAL A 98 48.66 1.72 -17.05
CA VAL A 98 49.59 2.42 -17.94
C VAL A 98 51.03 1.98 -17.63
N ALA A 99 51.58 1.11 -18.48
CA ALA A 99 53.02 1.06 -18.80
C ALA A 99 53.28 2.03 -19.98
N PRO A 100 54.51 2.27 -20.49
CA PRO A 100 55.86 1.87 -20.03
C PRO A 100 56.87 3.06 -19.98
N ASN A 101 58.01 2.89 -19.30
CA ASN A 101 59.38 2.98 -19.85
C ASN A 101 60.40 2.74 -18.72
#